data_AF-A0A9D8K825-F1
#
_entry.id   AF-A0A9D8K825-F1
#
_cell.length_a   1.000
_cell.length_b   1.000
_cell.length_c   1.000
_cell.angle_alpha   90.00
_cell.angle_beta   90.00
_cell.angle_gamma   90.00
#
_symmetry.space_group_name_H-M   'P 1'
#
loop_
_entity.id
_entity.type
_entity.pdbx_description
1 polymer ?
#
loop_
_entity_poly.entity_id
_entity_poly.type
_entity_poly.pdbx_seq_one_letter_code
_entity_poly.pdbx_strand_id
1 'polypeptide(L)'
;MTIADDAHAAEKVLHGLTQQPGKSSATLLKNPAGSTPESWHLWLPPHFNAALDLRFLQKQKTKNKEVVQSWKEWVQGSRFQFNEGSILYDRDVSGLPSWGEKLAAIDFYILIHAARPVTVKGVQDEETGRREMRRNPGLVSFEIVSAKPDAGVANAASLTLSQDAFVRFAITGQR
;
A
#
# COMPACT_ATOMS: atom_id res chain seq x y z
N MET A 1 -2.75 10.35 15.75
CA MET A 1 -2.52 9.59 14.50
C MET A 1 -2.30 10.61 13.40
N THR A 2 -1.17 10.55 12.70
CA THR A 2 -0.88 11.45 11.58
C THR A 2 -1.10 10.71 10.28
N ILE A 3 -1.69 11.37 9.30
CA ILE A 3 -2.04 10.78 8.00
C ILE A 3 -1.32 11.60 6.93
N ALA A 4 -0.83 10.95 5.88
CA ALA A 4 -0.45 11.62 4.66
C ALA A 4 -1.72 12.00 3.88
N ASP A 5 -2.07 13.28 3.90
CA ASP A 5 -3.31 13.78 3.30
C ASP A 5 -3.19 13.99 1.77
N ASP A 6 -1.98 13.88 1.22
CA ASP A 6 -1.71 13.98 -0.21
C ASP A 6 -0.63 12.99 -0.69
N ALA A 7 -0.48 12.88 -2.02
CA ALA A 7 0.50 12.01 -2.66
C ALA A 7 1.96 12.32 -2.28
N HIS A 8 2.32 13.59 -2.10
CA HIS A 8 3.68 14.00 -1.77
C HIS A 8 4.06 13.61 -0.34
N ALA A 9 3.15 13.82 0.62
CA ALA A 9 3.30 13.36 1.98
C ALA A 9 3.35 11.83 2.05
N ALA A 10 2.52 11.13 1.27
CA ALA A 10 2.50 9.67 1.23
C ALA A 10 3.82 9.11 0.69
N GLU A 11 4.41 9.74 -0.32
CA GLU A 11 5.71 9.34 -0.84
C GLU A 11 6.84 9.50 0.19
N LYS A 12 6.83 10.58 0.99
CA LYS A 12 7.80 10.75 2.10
C LYS A 12 7.67 9.64 3.14
N VAL A 13 6.44 9.29 3.49
CA VAL A 13 6.15 8.18 4.41
C VAL A 13 6.66 6.86 3.82
N LEU A 14 6.36 6.58 2.55
CA LEU A 14 6.84 5.39 1.84
C LEU A 14 8.37 5.31 1.85
N HIS A 15 9.05 6.41 1.55
CA HIS A 15 10.51 6.47 1.57
C HIS A 15 11.08 6.07 2.95
N GLY A 16 10.53 6.63 4.04
CA GLY A 16 10.94 6.28 5.40
C GLY A 16 10.73 4.79 5.74
N LEU A 17 9.62 4.20 5.29
CA LEU A 17 9.33 2.77 5.49
C LEU A 17 10.32 1.85 4.77
N THR A 18 10.78 2.24 3.58
CA THR A 18 11.74 1.46 2.80
C THR A 18 13.16 1.50 3.36
N GLN A 19 13.56 2.62 3.97
CA GLN A 19 14.89 2.81 4.55
C GLN A 19 15.09 2.14 5.91
N GLN A 20 14.01 1.88 6.66
CA GLN A 20 14.10 1.29 8.00
C GLN A 20 13.32 -0.03 8.11
N PRO A 21 13.84 -1.13 7.53
CA PRO A 21 13.23 -2.44 7.59
C PRO A 21 12.79 -2.86 8.99
N GLY A 22 11.54 -3.30 9.12
CA GLY A 22 11.01 -3.85 10.37
C GLY A 22 10.55 -2.82 11.41
N LYS A 23 10.74 -1.52 11.16
CA LYS A 23 10.10 -0.47 11.95
C LYS A 23 8.73 -0.12 11.38
N SER A 24 7.81 0.23 12.27
CA SER A 24 6.50 0.78 11.90
C SER A 24 6.51 2.29 12.08
N SER A 25 5.81 3.00 11.19
CA SER A 25 5.58 4.44 11.25
C SER A 25 4.26 4.74 11.98
N ALA A 26 4.25 5.83 12.75
CA ALA A 26 3.03 6.42 13.32
C ALA A 26 2.29 7.31 12.31
N THR A 27 2.98 7.74 11.26
CA THR A 27 2.38 8.42 10.10
C THR A 27 1.94 7.36 9.09
N LEU A 28 0.67 7.40 8.72
CA LEU A 28 0.04 6.44 7.83
C LEU A 28 0.08 6.93 6.38
N LEU A 29 0.18 6.01 5.41
CA LEU A 29 0.12 6.37 4.00
C LEU A 29 -1.24 6.96 3.61
N LYS A 30 -2.33 6.49 4.23
CA LYS A 30 -3.68 7.00 4.03
C LYS A 30 -4.51 6.79 5.29
N ASN A 31 -5.70 7.39 5.35
CA ASN A 31 -6.68 7.12 6.40
C ASN A 31 -7.19 5.66 6.28
N PRO A 32 -7.04 4.80 7.31
CA PRO A 32 -7.52 3.42 7.25
C PRO A 32 -9.05 3.30 7.14
N ALA A 33 -9.80 4.26 7.71
CA ALA A 33 -11.26 4.26 7.68
C ALA A 33 -11.83 5.14 6.56
N GLY A 34 -11.00 5.94 5.91
CA GLY A 34 -11.41 6.91 4.90
C GLY A 34 -11.23 6.42 3.47
N SER A 35 -11.67 7.26 2.54
CA SER A 35 -11.33 7.15 1.13
C SER A 35 -9.83 7.33 0.90
N THR A 36 -9.37 6.83 -0.24
CA THR A 36 -8.03 7.17 -0.75
C THR A 36 -7.99 8.67 -1.05
N PRO A 37 -6.90 9.38 -0.71
CA PRO A 37 -6.76 10.78 -1.10
C PRO A 37 -6.95 10.95 -2.61
N GLU A 38 -7.69 11.97 -3.03
CA GLU A 38 -7.97 12.24 -4.45
C GLU A 38 -6.71 12.52 -5.28
N SER A 39 -5.62 12.90 -4.62
CA SER A 39 -4.32 13.11 -5.25
C SER A 39 -3.58 11.81 -5.61
N TRP A 40 -4.07 10.65 -5.17
CA TRP A 40 -3.48 9.36 -5.53
C TRP A 40 -3.88 8.95 -6.94
N HIS A 41 -2.97 8.30 -7.65
CA HIS A 41 -3.22 7.80 -9.00
C HIS A 41 -4.19 6.61 -9.07
N LEU A 42 -4.21 5.78 -8.02
CA LEU A 42 -5.12 4.66 -7.87
C LEU A 42 -5.96 4.80 -6.61
N TRP A 43 -7.20 4.36 -6.70
CA TRP A 43 -8.08 4.24 -5.56
C TRP A 43 -7.87 2.91 -4.82
N LEU A 44 -7.34 2.99 -3.59
CA LEU A 44 -7.13 1.86 -2.68
C LEU A 44 -8.14 1.91 -1.52
N PRO A 45 -9.31 1.27 -1.65
CA PRO A 45 -10.32 1.22 -0.59
C PRO A 45 -9.82 0.52 0.69
N PRO A 46 -10.55 0.66 1.82
CA PRO A 46 -10.15 0.09 3.11
C PRO A 46 -9.80 -1.41 3.11
N HIS A 47 -10.33 -2.22 2.19
CA HIS A 47 -9.96 -3.64 2.11
C HIS A 47 -8.51 -3.88 1.66
N PHE A 48 -7.86 -2.89 1.04
CA PHE A 48 -6.41 -2.93 0.75
C PHE A 48 -5.54 -2.46 1.92
N ASN A 49 -6.10 -2.10 3.07
CA ASN A 49 -5.31 -1.70 4.23
C ASN A 49 -4.29 -2.77 4.63
N ALA A 50 -4.70 -4.05 4.61
CA ALA A 50 -3.79 -5.16 4.90
C ALA A 50 -2.67 -5.27 3.85
N ALA A 51 -2.98 -5.06 2.57
CA ALA A 51 -1.98 -5.06 1.50
C ALA A 51 -0.97 -3.91 1.66
N LEU A 52 -1.39 -2.78 2.23
CA LEU A 52 -0.54 -1.67 2.61
C LEU A 52 0.16 -1.86 3.97
N ASP A 53 0.03 -3.01 4.65
CA ASP A 53 0.53 -3.26 6.01
C ASP A 53 0.05 -2.20 7.03
N LEU A 54 -1.16 -1.67 6.84
CA LEU A 54 -1.89 -0.91 7.84
C LEU A 54 -2.54 -1.89 8.81
N ARG A 55 -2.23 -1.78 10.10
CA ARG A 55 -2.77 -2.68 11.14
C ARG A 55 -2.90 -1.99 12.49
N PHE A 56 -3.71 -2.56 13.36
CA PHE A 56 -3.73 -2.16 14.77
C PHE A 56 -2.55 -2.77 15.52
N LEU A 57 -1.88 -1.95 16.31
CA LEU A 57 -0.94 -2.38 17.34
C LEU A 57 -1.57 -2.13 18.71
N GLN A 58 -1.54 -3.14 19.58
CA GLN A 58 -1.90 -2.96 20.99
C GLN A 58 -0.75 -2.22 21.69
N LYS A 59 -1.05 -1.05 22.25
CA LYS A 59 -0.13 -0.27 23.09
C LYS A 59 -0.55 -0.39 24.54
N GLN A 60 0.42 -0.38 25.43
CA GLN A 60 0.22 -0.40 26.87
C GLN A 60 1.13 0.64 27.51
N LYS A 61 0.57 1.38 28.48
CA LYS A 61 1.34 2.24 29.37
C LYS A 61 1.50 1.50 30.68
N THR A 62 2.75 1.31 31.08
CA THR A 62 3.10 0.66 32.35
C THR A 62 3.64 1.68 33.35
N LYS A 63 3.18 1.60 34.60
CA LYS A 63 3.75 2.35 35.73
C LYS A 63 4.04 1.33 36.83
N ASN A 64 5.24 1.38 37.41
CA ASN A 64 5.66 0.42 38.45
C ASN A 64 5.50 -1.07 38.03
N LYS A 65 5.79 -1.39 36.76
CA LYS A 65 5.61 -2.72 36.15
C LYS A 65 4.15 -3.20 36.04
N GLU A 66 3.17 -2.37 36.36
CA GLU A 66 1.75 -2.65 36.18
C GLU A 66 1.21 -1.92 34.95
N VAL A 67 0.33 -2.58 34.18
CA VAL A 67 -0.35 -1.98 33.03
C VAL A 67 -1.45 -1.05 33.55
N VAL A 68 -1.24 0.27 33.42
CA VAL A 68 -2.21 1.27 33.86
C VAL A 68 -3.18 1.69 32.76
N GLN A 69 -2.83 1.47 31.49
CA GLN A 69 -3.67 1.80 30.36
C GLN A 69 -3.32 0.90 29.17
N SER A 70 -4.32 0.49 28.40
CA SER A 70 -4.13 -0.19 27.13
C SER A 70 -5.03 0.41 26.06
N TRP A 71 -4.53 0.54 24.84
CA TRP A 71 -5.28 1.06 23.70
C TRP A 71 -4.81 0.44 22.40
N LYS A 72 -5.62 0.56 21.35
CA LYS A 72 -5.25 0.18 19.99
C LYS A 72 -4.91 1.44 19.20
N GLU A 73 -3.84 1.36 18.43
CA GLU A 73 -3.41 2.44 17.54
C GLU A 73 -3.12 1.86 16.16
N TRP A 74 -3.54 2.56 15.11
CA TRP A 74 -3.15 2.21 13.75
C TRP A 74 -1.68 2.52 13.55
N VAL A 75 -0.97 1.59 12.93
CA VAL A 75 0.42 1.75 12.54
C VAL A 75 0.57 1.38 11.08
N GLN A 76 1.55 2.01 10.44
CA GLN A 76 1.96 1.74 9.07
C GLN A 76 3.22 0.89 9.11
N GLY A 77 3.10 -0.36 8.70
CA GLY A 77 4.26 -1.23 8.52
C GLY A 77 4.88 -1.09 7.12
N SER A 78 5.87 -1.92 6.86
CA SER A 78 6.64 -1.93 5.60
C SER A 78 6.51 -3.25 4.85
N ARG A 79 5.61 -4.16 5.26
CA ARG A 79 5.43 -5.51 4.67
C ARG A 79 4.28 -5.54 3.66
N PHE A 80 4.41 -4.77 2.59
CA PHE A 80 3.38 -4.72 1.54
C PHE A 80 3.10 -6.10 0.93
N GLN A 81 1.83 -6.41 0.72
CA GLN A 81 1.35 -7.72 0.27
C GLN A 81 0.07 -7.58 -0.55
N PHE A 82 0.22 -7.17 -1.81
CA PHE A 82 -0.86 -7.30 -2.79
C PHE A 82 -1.00 -8.75 -3.23
N ASN A 83 -2.22 -9.14 -3.63
CA ASN A 83 -2.55 -10.51 -4.01
C ASN A 83 -2.83 -10.62 -5.51
N GLU A 84 -2.47 -11.76 -6.08
CA GLU A 84 -2.89 -12.16 -7.42
C GLU A 84 -4.42 -12.15 -7.56
N GLY A 85 -4.90 -11.75 -8.74
CA GLY A 85 -6.31 -11.58 -9.06
C GLY A 85 -6.95 -10.29 -8.52
N SER A 86 -6.22 -9.47 -7.76
CA SER A 86 -6.75 -8.20 -7.27
C SER A 86 -6.94 -7.20 -8.42
N ILE A 87 -8.04 -6.46 -8.38
CA ILE A 87 -8.33 -5.37 -9.31
C ILE A 87 -8.31 -4.04 -8.57
N LEU A 88 -7.60 -3.06 -9.11
CA LEU A 88 -7.55 -1.68 -8.60
C LEU A 88 -8.05 -0.72 -9.68
N TYR A 89 -8.84 0.27 -9.29
CA TYR A 89 -9.40 1.27 -10.19
C TYR A 89 -8.67 2.61 -10.04
N ASP A 90 -8.74 3.45 -11.06
CA ASP A 90 -8.24 4.83 -11.02
C ASP A 90 -9.05 5.73 -10.07
N ARG A 91 -10.29 5.36 -9.74
CA ARG A 91 -11.18 6.19 -8.90
C ARG A 91 -12.15 5.39 -8.03
N ASP A 92 -12.79 6.10 -7.10
CA ASP A 92 -13.90 5.58 -6.32
C ASP A 92 -15.17 5.49 -7.17
N VAL A 93 -15.71 4.28 -7.30
CA VAL A 93 -16.98 4.01 -7.98
C VAL A 93 -18.02 3.40 -7.06
N SER A 94 -17.75 3.35 -5.75
CA SER A 94 -18.62 2.68 -4.77
C SER A 94 -19.99 3.35 -4.63
N GLY A 95 -20.07 4.67 -4.82
CA GLY A 95 -21.29 5.46 -4.73
C GLY A 95 -22.21 5.43 -5.95
N LEU A 96 -21.80 4.79 -7.06
CA LEU A 96 -22.60 4.77 -8.30
C LEU A 96 -23.65 3.64 -8.27
N PRO A 97 -24.89 3.87 -8.74
CA PRO A 97 -25.99 2.94 -8.54
C PRO A 97 -25.94 1.69 -9.42
N SER A 98 -25.46 1.78 -10.67
CA SER A 98 -25.40 0.66 -11.60
C SER A 98 -23.98 0.28 -12.02
N TRP A 99 -23.79 -0.96 -12.49
CA TRP A 99 -22.50 -1.40 -13.04
C TRP A 99 -22.12 -0.65 -14.32
N GLY A 100 -23.10 -0.28 -15.14
CA GLY A 100 -22.87 0.51 -16.36
C GLY A 100 -22.27 1.88 -16.04
N GLU A 101 -22.80 2.58 -15.04
CA GLU A 101 -22.25 3.87 -14.59
C GLU A 101 -20.86 3.72 -13.98
N LYS A 102 -20.61 2.65 -13.21
CA LYS A 102 -19.29 2.34 -12.66
C LYS A 102 -18.26 2.14 -13.77
N LEU A 103 -18.58 1.32 -14.76
CA LEU A 103 -17.71 1.09 -15.91
C LEU A 103 -17.47 2.36 -16.73
N ALA A 104 -18.50 3.18 -16.93
CA ALA A 104 -18.37 4.45 -17.66
C ALA A 104 -17.52 5.48 -16.91
N ALA A 105 -17.50 5.41 -15.57
CA ALA A 105 -16.69 6.30 -14.74
C ALA A 105 -15.21 5.91 -14.71
N ILE A 106 -14.88 4.62 -14.77
CA ILE A 106 -13.49 4.11 -14.75
C ILE A 106 -12.79 4.51 -16.05
N ASP A 107 -11.62 5.15 -15.95
CA ASP A 107 -10.80 5.42 -17.14
C ASP A 107 -9.86 4.24 -17.43
N PHE A 108 -9.30 3.65 -16.38
CA PHE A 108 -8.48 2.45 -16.45
C PHE A 108 -8.51 1.68 -15.14
N TYR A 109 -8.15 0.40 -15.20
CA TYR A 109 -7.96 -0.44 -14.04
C TYR A 109 -6.69 -1.26 -14.16
N ILE A 110 -6.28 -1.82 -13.03
CA ILE A 110 -5.12 -2.70 -12.94
C ILE A 110 -5.58 -4.07 -12.53
N LEU A 111 -5.09 -5.08 -13.24
CA LEU A 111 -5.22 -6.49 -12.86
C LEU A 111 -3.86 -7.01 -12.40
N ILE A 112 -3.78 -7.45 -11.14
CA ILE A 112 -2.56 -8.07 -10.61
C ILE A 112 -2.53 -9.54 -11.03
N HIS A 113 -1.56 -9.89 -11.86
CA HIS A 113 -1.36 -11.25 -12.39
C HIS A 113 -0.52 -12.13 -11.47
N ALA A 114 0.42 -11.54 -10.74
CA ALA A 114 1.25 -12.27 -9.79
C ALA A 114 1.81 -11.31 -8.74
N ALA A 115 1.96 -11.78 -7.51
CA ALA A 115 2.57 -10.99 -6.45
C ALA A 115 3.40 -11.85 -5.50
N ARG A 116 4.56 -11.31 -5.11
CA ARG A 116 5.40 -11.83 -4.03
C ARG A 116 5.47 -10.77 -2.94
N PRO A 117 5.08 -11.08 -1.69
CA PRO A 117 5.06 -10.10 -0.61
C PRO A 117 6.46 -9.60 -0.26
N VAL A 118 6.52 -8.43 0.35
CA VAL A 118 7.72 -7.96 1.04
C VAL A 118 8.03 -8.89 2.20
N THR A 119 9.30 -9.27 2.35
CA THR A 119 9.77 -10.01 3.53
C THR A 119 10.85 -9.23 4.27
N VAL A 120 10.83 -9.32 5.60
CA VAL A 120 11.86 -8.72 6.47
C VAL A 120 12.45 -9.82 7.33
N LYS A 121 13.76 -10.04 7.22
CA LYS A 121 14.49 -11.07 7.97
C LYS A 121 15.62 -10.41 8.78
N GLY A 122 15.78 -10.85 10.03
CA GLY A 122 16.95 -10.49 10.82
C GLY A 122 18.13 -11.35 10.37
N VAL A 123 19.22 -10.72 9.95
CA VAL A 123 20.48 -11.34 9.59
C VAL A 123 21.50 -10.96 10.65
N GLN A 124 22.22 -11.95 11.17
CA GLN A 124 23.32 -11.68 12.09
C GLN A 124 24.56 -11.35 11.26
N ASP A 125 25.13 -10.19 11.49
CA ASP A 125 26.39 -9.78 10.93
C ASP A 125 27.51 -10.55 11.67
N GLU A 126 28.28 -11.35 10.92
CA GLU A 126 29.28 -12.25 11.50
C GLU A 126 30.49 -11.50 12.06
N GLU A 127 30.82 -10.33 11.51
CA GLU A 127 31.99 -9.54 11.88
C GLU A 127 31.74 -8.69 13.13
N THR A 128 30.54 -8.11 13.24
CA THR A 128 30.16 -7.21 14.34
C THR A 128 29.27 -7.89 15.40
N GLY A 129 28.76 -9.09 15.12
CA GLY A 129 27.78 -9.79 15.93
C GLY A 129 26.40 -9.11 16.01
N ARG A 130 26.19 -8.01 15.27
CA ARG A 130 24.95 -7.22 15.34
C ARG A 130 23.86 -7.85 14.49
N ARG A 131 22.61 -7.78 14.97
CA ARG A 131 21.45 -8.21 14.20
C ARG A 131 20.95 -7.06 13.34
N GLU A 132 21.10 -7.20 12.03
CA GLU A 132 20.58 -6.27 11.03
C GLU A 132 19.25 -6.79 10.47
N MET A 133 18.29 -5.90 10.19
CA MET A 133 17.05 -6.28 9.51
C MET A 133 17.21 -6.05 8.02
N ARG A 134 17.23 -7.13 7.23
CA ARG A 134 17.25 -7.06 5.77
C ARG A 134 15.86 -7.21 5.19
N ARG A 135 15.55 -6.40 4.18
CA ARG A 135 14.25 -6.35 3.50
C ARG A 135 14.39 -6.84 2.07
N ASN A 136 13.58 -7.81 1.68
CA ASN A 136 13.37 -8.16 0.29
C ASN A 136 12.06 -7.47 -0.15
N PRO A 137 12.10 -6.58 -1.15
CA PRO A 137 10.97 -5.73 -1.50
C PRO A 137 9.84 -6.46 -2.24
N GLY A 138 9.96 -7.77 -2.47
CA GLY A 138 8.93 -8.52 -3.18
C GLY A 138 8.78 -8.06 -4.64
N LEU A 139 7.72 -8.50 -5.29
CA LEU A 139 7.39 -8.13 -6.68
C LEU A 139 5.88 -8.11 -6.89
N VAL A 140 5.42 -7.31 -7.84
CA VAL A 140 4.04 -7.27 -8.35
C VAL A 140 4.12 -7.23 -9.88
N SER A 141 3.50 -8.21 -10.53
CA SER A 141 3.29 -8.24 -11.97
C SER A 141 1.83 -7.93 -12.24
N PHE A 142 1.56 -6.94 -13.09
CA PHE A 142 0.22 -6.45 -13.33
C PHE A 142 0.06 -5.90 -14.74
N GLU A 143 -1.18 -5.72 -15.14
CA GLU A 143 -1.58 -5.15 -16.43
C GLU A 143 -2.44 -3.92 -16.19
N ILE A 144 -2.16 -2.86 -16.94
CA ILE A 144 -2.99 -1.65 -16.98
C ILE A 144 -3.94 -1.77 -18.17
N VAL A 145 -5.24 -1.77 -17.91
CA VAL A 145 -6.29 -1.94 -18.92
C VAL A 145 -7.12 -0.66 -19.00
N SER A 146 -7.21 -0.06 -20.19
CA SER A 146 -8.12 1.07 -20.41
C SER A 146 -9.55 0.59 -20.56
N ALA A 147 -10.47 1.26 -19.86
CA ALA A 147 -11.90 0.92 -19.89
C ALA A 147 -12.67 1.58 -21.06
N LYS A 148 -12.06 2.53 -21.78
CA LYS A 148 -12.64 3.21 -22.95
C LYS A 148 -12.05 2.63 -24.25
N PRO A 149 -12.78 1.74 -24.96
CA PRO A 149 -12.24 0.98 -26.08
C PRO A 149 -12.23 1.73 -27.42
N ASP A 150 -12.64 3.00 -27.47
CA ASP A 150 -12.81 3.79 -28.70
C ASP A 150 -11.52 3.92 -29.56
N ALA A 151 -10.37 3.47 -29.04
CA ALA A 151 -9.08 3.46 -29.73
C ALA A 151 -8.71 2.14 -30.45
N GLY A 152 -9.53 1.08 -30.39
CA GLY A 152 -9.24 -0.19 -31.06
C GLY A 152 -8.10 -0.97 -30.41
N VAL A 153 -8.42 -2.13 -29.81
CA VAL A 153 -7.52 -2.96 -28.96
C VAL A 153 -7.02 -2.19 -27.74
N ALA A 154 -7.52 -2.55 -26.56
CA ALA A 154 -7.02 -2.00 -25.30
C ALA A 154 -5.50 -2.19 -25.25
N ASN A 155 -4.74 -1.09 -25.26
CA ASN A 155 -3.29 -1.13 -25.08
C ASN A 155 -3.00 -1.54 -23.64
N ALA A 156 -2.93 -2.86 -23.44
CA ALA A 156 -2.51 -3.49 -22.21
C ALA A 156 -1.01 -3.30 -22.03
N ALA A 157 -0.62 -2.47 -21.07
CA ALA A 157 0.78 -2.39 -20.65
C ALA A 157 0.97 -3.35 -19.47
N SER A 158 1.74 -4.43 -19.69
CA SER A 158 2.18 -5.31 -18.62
C SER A 158 3.45 -4.75 -17.97
N LEU A 159 3.45 -4.66 -16.64
CA LEU A 159 4.57 -4.18 -15.85
C LEU A 159 4.91 -5.17 -14.74
N THR A 160 6.17 -5.21 -14.35
CA THR A 160 6.63 -5.93 -13.17
C THR A 160 7.49 -4.99 -12.33
N LEU A 161 7.02 -4.69 -11.13
CA LEU A 161 7.66 -3.75 -10.21
C LEU A 161 7.95 -4.43 -8.88
N SER A 162 8.81 -3.83 -8.05
CA SER A 162 8.85 -4.18 -6.62
C SER A 162 7.55 -3.74 -5.94
N GLN A 163 7.22 -4.30 -4.77
CA GLN A 163 6.04 -3.85 -4.02
C GLN A 163 6.13 -2.36 -3.66
N ASP A 164 7.34 -1.85 -3.38
CA ASP A 164 7.57 -0.44 -3.07
C ASP A 164 7.29 0.45 -4.27
N ALA A 165 7.79 0.06 -5.44
CA ALA A 165 7.55 0.77 -6.68
C ALA A 165 6.08 0.68 -7.09
N PHE A 166 5.40 -0.43 -6.83
CA PHE A 166 3.96 -0.55 -7.05
C PHE A 166 3.14 0.38 -6.14
N VAL A 167 3.49 0.46 -4.84
CA VAL A 167 2.84 1.42 -3.92
C VAL A 167 3.15 2.86 -4.34
N ARG A 168 4.39 3.16 -4.76
CA ARG A 168 4.72 4.48 -5.32
C ARG A 168 3.89 4.79 -6.56
N PHE A 169 3.78 3.85 -7.49
CA PHE A 169 2.95 3.98 -8.69
C PHE A 169 1.47 4.22 -8.33
N ALA A 170 0.94 3.52 -7.33
CA ALA A 170 -0.42 3.73 -6.85
C ALA A 170 -0.65 5.15 -6.30
N ILE A 171 0.38 5.74 -5.69
CA ILE A 171 0.34 7.09 -5.13
C ILE A 171 0.54 8.15 -6.22
N THR A 172 1.56 8.02 -7.08
CA THR A 172 2.02 9.12 -7.94
C THR A 172 1.75 8.90 -9.43
N GLY A 173 1.44 7.69 -9.85
CA GLY A 173 1.34 7.28 -11.25
C GLY A 173 2.69 7.16 -11.97
N GLN A 174 3.80 7.38 -11.28
CA GLN A 174 5.14 7.25 -11.84
C GLN A 174 5.59 5.79 -11.84
N ARG A 175 6.13 5.34 -12.98
CA ARG A 175 6.62 3.97 -13.20
C ARG A 175 8.08 3.83 -12.78
#